data_AF-A0A2M8GMJ5-F1
#
_entry.id   AF-A0A2M8GMJ5-F1
#
_cell.length_a   1.000
_cell.length_b   1.000
_cell.length_c   1.000
_cell.angle_alpha   90.00
_cell.angle_beta   90.00
_cell.angle_gamma   90.00
#
_symmetry.space_group_name_H-M   'P 1'
#
loop_
_entity.id
_entity.type
_entity.pdbx_description
1 polymer ?
#
loop_
_entity_poly.entity_id
_entity_poly.type
_entity_poly.pdbx_seq_one_letter_code
_entity_poly.pdbx_strand_id
1 'polypeptide(L)'
;MSKNGLLLCAKYAVAPNLFGYCGPDENKNIVDHLKENQQDKELTVLLKDFETLYPYLQLVARENQINNPFDERVVEAYWLGNRLLEKVKSGDYLAFLEEKLNLHKTISSNKLFKIKSKVLLARFLPNHTFHVFNIFKRSDRDISFQTLKTMDECRIGWGKVIQIYKSKIKNIVVKTKSLFTDENNRLNLGEPVLKVIKVDYRGKQFIRDLKTGDWVSFHWGMICDKLTLQQVRSLESYTQKAIDFYNF
;
A
#
# COMPACT_ATOMS: atom_id res chain seq x y z
N MET A 1 6.21 -14.86 18.26
CA MET A 1 6.35 -14.43 16.85
C MET A 1 4.95 -14.25 16.30
N SER A 2 4.54 -13.04 15.88
CA SER A 2 3.17 -12.78 15.40
C SER A 2 2.93 -13.55 14.10
N LYS A 3 2.18 -14.64 14.18
CA LYS A 3 2.01 -15.66 13.15
C LYS A 3 1.19 -15.19 11.93
N ASN A 4 1.05 -13.90 11.62
CA ASN A 4 0.20 -13.43 10.51
C ASN A 4 0.81 -12.34 9.62
N GLY A 5 1.97 -11.79 9.95
CA GLY A 5 2.53 -10.65 9.21
C GLY A 5 2.90 -10.98 7.75
N LEU A 6 3.39 -12.19 7.47
CA LEU A 6 3.69 -12.63 6.09
C LEU A 6 2.42 -12.69 5.21
N LEU A 7 1.35 -13.31 5.70
CA LEU A 7 0.08 -13.36 4.96
C LEU A 7 -0.53 -11.97 4.82
N LEU A 8 -0.49 -11.15 5.88
CA LEU A 8 -0.94 -9.77 5.79
C LEU A 8 -0.18 -9.02 4.70
N CYS A 9 1.14 -9.17 4.64
CA CYS A 9 1.97 -8.52 3.63
C CYS A 9 1.59 -8.99 2.21
N ALA A 10 1.42 -10.30 2.04
CA ALA A 10 1.00 -10.92 0.78
C ALA A 10 -0.36 -10.41 0.29
N LYS A 11 -1.36 -10.24 1.18
CA LYS A 11 -2.70 -9.74 0.83
C LYS A 11 -2.68 -8.38 0.12
N TYR A 12 -1.73 -7.50 0.48
CA TYR A 12 -1.59 -6.19 -0.12
C TYR A 12 -0.61 -6.17 -1.31
N ALA A 13 0.37 -7.06 -1.33
CA ALA A 13 1.36 -7.17 -2.41
C ALA A 13 0.84 -7.91 -3.67
N VAL A 14 -0.14 -8.80 -3.51
CA VAL A 14 -0.56 -9.74 -4.57
C VAL A 14 -1.20 -9.07 -5.79
N ALA A 15 -1.99 -8.01 -5.61
CA ALA A 15 -2.69 -7.35 -6.72
C ALA A 15 -1.74 -6.66 -7.73
N PRO A 16 -0.82 -5.76 -7.31
CA PRO A 16 0.12 -5.15 -8.25
C PRO A 16 1.08 -6.18 -8.86
N ASN A 17 1.44 -7.22 -8.10
CA ASN A 17 2.26 -8.32 -8.60
C ASN A 17 1.54 -9.08 -9.72
N LEU A 18 0.26 -9.44 -9.52
CA LEU A 18 -0.56 -10.08 -10.55
C LEU A 18 -0.65 -9.28 -11.88
N PHE A 19 -0.57 -7.95 -11.80
CA PHE A 19 -0.58 -7.05 -12.95
C PHE A 19 0.83 -6.77 -13.54
N GLY A 20 1.89 -7.31 -12.93
CA GLY A 20 3.27 -7.10 -13.35
C GLY A 20 3.82 -5.71 -12.99
N TYR A 21 3.22 -5.01 -12.03
CA TYR A 21 3.65 -3.67 -11.61
C TYR A 21 4.77 -3.69 -10.57
N CYS A 22 4.85 -4.73 -9.72
CA CYS A 22 5.93 -4.89 -8.75
C CYS A 22 6.12 -6.34 -8.28
N GLY A 23 7.29 -6.62 -7.69
CA GLY A 23 7.64 -7.95 -7.19
C GLY A 23 8.15 -8.91 -8.29
N PRO A 24 8.51 -10.13 -7.91
CA PRO A 24 9.04 -11.13 -8.84
C PRO A 24 7.98 -11.63 -9.83
N ASP A 25 8.41 -12.15 -10.99
CA ASP A 25 7.53 -12.66 -12.06
C ASP A 25 6.71 -13.91 -11.66
N GLU A 26 6.88 -14.41 -10.44
CA GLU A 26 6.25 -15.60 -9.86
C GLU A 26 4.83 -15.37 -9.30
N ASN A 27 4.00 -14.65 -10.06
CA ASN A 27 2.68 -14.16 -9.63
C ASN A 27 1.68 -15.23 -9.15
N LYS A 28 1.86 -16.49 -9.58
CA LYS A 28 0.96 -17.59 -9.21
C LYS A 28 1.17 -18.04 -7.75
N ASN A 29 2.39 -17.89 -7.23
CA ASN A 29 2.80 -18.49 -5.96
C ASN A 29 2.19 -17.74 -4.76
N ILE A 30 2.15 -16.39 -4.80
CA ILE A 30 1.59 -15.59 -3.69
C ILE A 30 0.10 -15.88 -3.45
N VAL A 31 -0.70 -16.01 -4.52
CA VAL A 31 -2.14 -16.29 -4.39
C VAL A 31 -2.40 -17.68 -3.81
N ASP A 32 -1.55 -18.67 -4.13
CA ASP A 32 -1.66 -20.03 -3.59
C ASP A 32 -1.38 -20.06 -2.09
N HIS A 33 -0.28 -19.44 -1.64
CA HIS A 33 0.00 -19.32 -0.21
C HIS A 33 -1.14 -18.62 0.55
N LEU A 34 -1.75 -17.58 -0.02
CA LEU A 34 -2.91 -16.90 0.58
C LEU A 34 -4.13 -17.81 0.67
N LYS A 35 -4.42 -18.60 -0.36
CA LYS A 35 -5.57 -19.51 -0.40
C LYS A 35 -5.41 -20.67 0.58
N GLU A 36 -4.20 -21.21 0.68
CA GLU A 36 -3.82 -22.32 1.54
C GLU A 36 -3.52 -21.88 2.98
N ASN A 37 -3.49 -20.56 3.22
CA ASN A 37 -3.13 -19.96 4.50
C ASN A 37 -1.73 -20.43 4.97
N GLN A 38 -0.81 -20.58 4.03
CA GLN A 38 0.52 -21.15 4.24
C GLN A 38 1.56 -20.05 4.43
N GLN A 39 2.36 -20.20 5.49
CA GLN A 39 3.47 -19.31 5.83
C GLN A 39 4.75 -20.12 5.84
N ASP A 40 5.48 -20.05 4.75
CA ASP A 40 6.70 -20.81 4.56
C ASP A 40 7.87 -19.90 4.15
N LYS A 41 9.01 -20.57 3.94
CA LYS A 41 10.23 -19.91 3.51
C LYS A 41 10.10 -19.36 2.09
N GLU A 42 9.31 -20.00 1.23
CA GLU A 42 9.08 -19.57 -0.15
C GLU A 42 8.39 -18.21 -0.17
N LEU A 43 7.26 -18.07 0.52
CA LEU A 43 6.55 -16.78 0.64
C LEU A 43 7.45 -15.69 1.23
N THR A 44 8.32 -16.05 2.18
CA THR A 44 9.28 -15.11 2.76
C THR A 44 10.31 -14.63 1.72
N VAL A 45 10.83 -15.52 0.89
CA VAL A 45 11.78 -15.17 -0.19
C VAL A 45 11.07 -14.28 -1.21
N LEU A 46 9.89 -14.69 -1.69
CA LEU A 46 9.09 -13.92 -2.65
C LEU A 46 8.82 -12.48 -2.18
N LEU A 47 8.43 -12.30 -0.92
CA LEU A 47 8.13 -10.96 -0.38
C LEU A 47 9.38 -10.11 -0.15
N LYS A 48 10.56 -10.72 0.04
CA LYS A 48 11.84 -10.00 0.16
C LYS A 48 12.30 -9.39 -1.16
N ASP A 49 11.91 -10.00 -2.28
CA ASP A 49 12.27 -9.54 -3.62
C ASP A 49 11.45 -8.34 -4.10
N PHE A 50 10.48 -7.87 -3.31
CA PHE A 50 9.83 -6.59 -3.58
C PHE A 50 10.76 -5.43 -3.19
N GLU A 51 11.48 -4.91 -4.18
CA GLU A 51 12.54 -3.89 -4.06
C GLU A 51 12.13 -2.60 -3.34
N THR A 52 10.86 -2.21 -3.39
CA THR A 52 10.36 -1.05 -2.63
C THR A 52 9.82 -1.47 -1.26
N LEU A 53 8.93 -2.47 -1.23
CA LEU A 53 8.21 -2.89 -0.02
C LEU A 53 9.14 -3.37 1.09
N TYR A 54 10.03 -4.33 0.80
CA TYR A 54 10.82 -4.97 1.85
C TYR A 54 11.79 -3.98 2.53
N PRO A 55 12.50 -3.09 1.81
CA PRO A 55 13.31 -2.07 2.44
C PRO A 55 12.52 -1.12 3.37
N TYR A 56 11.27 -0.77 3.04
CA TYR A 56 10.42 0.01 3.95
C TYR A 56 10.09 -0.76 5.24
N LEU A 57 9.79 -2.05 5.14
CA LEU A 57 9.54 -2.90 6.32
C LEU A 57 10.80 -2.96 7.21
N GLN A 58 11.98 -3.09 6.61
CA GLN A 58 13.26 -3.09 7.35
C GLN A 58 13.48 -1.77 8.08
N LEU A 59 13.22 -0.63 7.42
CA LEU A 59 13.33 0.69 8.04
C LEU A 59 12.40 0.80 9.26
N VAL A 60 11.11 0.52 9.09
CA VAL A 60 10.12 0.64 10.18
C VAL A 60 10.48 -0.30 11.34
N ALA A 61 10.89 -1.54 11.03
CA ALA A 61 11.28 -2.51 12.05
C ALA A 61 12.51 -2.04 12.84
N ARG A 62 13.56 -1.56 12.15
CA ARG A 62 14.79 -1.05 12.77
C ARG A 62 14.52 0.13 13.71
N GLU A 63 13.79 1.14 13.24
CA GLU A 63 13.48 2.34 14.04
C GLU A 63 12.58 2.03 15.25
N ASN A 64 11.95 0.86 15.27
CA ASN A 64 11.11 0.39 16.37
C ASN A 64 11.75 -0.75 17.17
N GLN A 65 13.01 -1.11 16.92
CA GLN A 65 13.73 -2.21 17.58
C GLN A 65 12.98 -3.56 17.48
N ILE A 66 12.39 -3.81 16.32
CA ILE A 66 11.68 -5.06 16.00
C ILE A 66 12.58 -5.88 15.07
N ASN A 67 12.96 -7.09 15.52
CA ASN A 67 13.92 -7.92 14.77
C ASN A 67 13.35 -8.46 13.45
N ASN A 68 12.04 -8.69 13.37
CA ASN A 68 11.40 -9.24 12.19
C ASN A 68 10.72 -8.14 11.35
N PRO A 69 11.20 -7.81 10.13
CA PRO A 69 10.51 -6.89 9.23
C PRO A 69 9.08 -7.31 8.87
N PHE A 70 8.80 -8.62 8.91
CA PHE A 70 7.45 -9.16 8.71
C PHE A 70 6.66 -9.32 10.02
N ASP A 71 7.05 -8.64 11.11
CA ASP A 71 6.17 -8.49 12.27
C ASP A 71 4.86 -7.82 11.82
N GLU A 72 3.72 -8.36 12.25
CA GLU A 72 2.41 -7.90 11.81
C GLU A 72 2.20 -6.40 12.04
N ARG A 73 2.75 -5.86 13.13
CA ARG A 73 2.66 -4.42 13.44
C ARG A 73 3.45 -3.57 12.45
N VAL A 74 4.60 -4.06 11.98
CA VAL A 74 5.44 -3.40 10.98
C VAL A 74 4.75 -3.42 9.61
N VAL A 75 4.22 -4.58 9.23
CA VAL A 75 3.47 -4.75 7.97
C VAL A 75 2.21 -3.88 7.95
N GLU A 76 1.45 -3.86 9.04
CA GLU A 76 0.29 -2.97 9.17
C GLU A 76 0.70 -1.49 9.12
N ALA A 77 1.82 -1.11 9.75
CA ALA A 77 2.32 0.26 9.68
C ALA A 77 2.57 0.70 8.23
N TYR A 78 3.22 -0.17 7.44
CA TYR A 78 3.52 0.13 6.05
C TYR A 78 2.25 0.22 5.19
N TRP A 79 1.30 -0.72 5.30
CA TRP A 79 0.12 -0.75 4.42
C TRP A 79 -1.02 0.15 4.88
N LEU A 80 -1.36 0.12 6.17
CA LEU A 80 -2.53 0.79 6.75
C LEU A 80 -2.16 2.01 7.61
N GLY A 81 -0.92 2.09 8.05
CA GLY A 81 -0.46 3.12 8.97
C GLY A 81 -0.78 2.77 10.42
N ASN A 82 0.19 3.02 11.30
CA ASN A 82 0.02 2.98 12.76
C ASN A 82 1.17 3.75 13.43
N ARG A 83 1.15 3.83 14.76
CA ARG A 83 2.12 4.58 15.57
C ARG A 83 3.60 4.23 15.37
N LEU A 84 3.95 3.08 14.77
CA LEU A 84 5.35 2.73 14.52
C LEU A 84 6.01 3.70 13.53
N LEU A 85 5.22 4.29 12.61
CA LEU A 85 5.70 5.29 11.66
C LEU A 85 6.19 6.57 12.36
N GLU A 86 5.69 6.84 13.57
CA GLU A 86 6.04 8.03 14.36
C GLU A 86 7.36 7.90 15.12
N LYS A 87 8.08 6.78 14.99
CA LYS A 87 9.44 6.63 15.54
C LYS A 87 10.53 6.83 14.50
N VAL A 88 10.17 6.81 13.22
CA VAL A 88 11.14 6.96 12.13
C VAL A 88 11.58 8.42 12.05
N LYS A 89 12.89 8.64 12.13
CA LYS A 89 13.51 9.97 12.06
C LYS A 89 13.67 10.40 10.61
N SER A 90 13.55 11.71 10.35
CA SER A 90 13.72 12.26 8.99
C SER A 90 15.09 11.96 8.39
N GLY A 91 16.17 12.02 9.19
CA GLY A 91 17.53 11.72 8.72
C GLY A 91 17.68 10.28 8.23
N ASP A 92 17.21 9.32 9.04
CA ASP A 92 17.24 7.89 8.68
C ASP A 92 16.40 7.59 7.43
N TYR A 93 15.30 8.31 7.25
CA TYR A 93 14.49 8.21 6.06
C TYR A 93 15.17 8.78 4.80
N LEU A 94 15.85 9.92 4.91
CA LEU A 94 16.61 10.48 3.78
C LEU A 94 17.74 9.55 3.34
N ALA A 95 18.50 9.01 4.29
CA ALA A 95 19.53 8.00 4.01
C ALA A 95 18.91 6.77 3.32
N PHE A 96 17.79 6.28 3.83
CA PHE A 96 17.04 5.19 3.20
C PHE A 96 16.64 5.49 1.74
N LEU A 97 16.11 6.68 1.46
CA LEU A 97 15.71 7.09 0.11
C LEU A 97 16.89 7.10 -0.87
N GLU A 98 18.05 7.54 -0.42
CA GLU A 98 19.26 7.61 -1.23
C GLU A 98 19.87 6.25 -1.47
N GLU A 99 20.06 5.47 -0.40
CA GLU A 99 20.83 4.23 -0.41
C GLU A 99 20.01 3.02 -0.87
N LYS A 100 18.73 2.95 -0.50
CA LYS A 100 17.89 1.76 -0.75
C LYS A 100 16.95 1.95 -1.93
N LEU A 101 16.38 3.14 -2.08
CA LEU A 101 15.49 3.43 -3.22
C LEU A 101 16.21 4.07 -4.42
N ASN A 102 17.52 4.33 -4.31
CA ASN A 102 18.35 4.89 -5.38
C ASN A 102 17.71 6.11 -6.07
N LEU A 103 17.02 6.99 -5.30
CA LEU A 103 16.22 8.07 -5.91
C LEU A 103 17.04 8.99 -6.82
N HIS A 104 18.32 9.19 -6.52
CA HIS A 104 19.22 9.97 -7.36
C HIS A 104 19.36 9.44 -8.80
N LYS A 105 19.06 8.16 -9.04
CA LYS A 105 19.08 7.55 -10.39
C LYS A 105 17.73 7.69 -11.10
N THR A 106 16.64 7.82 -10.36
CA THR A 106 15.27 7.69 -10.92
C THR A 106 14.54 9.04 -11.08
N ILE A 107 14.98 10.08 -10.36
CA ILE A 107 14.42 11.43 -10.41
C ILE A 107 15.48 12.53 -10.59
N SER A 108 15.08 13.67 -11.13
CA SER A 108 15.98 14.81 -11.35
C SER A 108 16.48 15.43 -10.04
N SER A 109 17.67 16.03 -10.08
CA SER A 109 18.28 16.70 -8.92
C SER A 109 17.37 17.77 -8.29
N ASN A 110 16.63 18.53 -9.10
CA ASN A 110 15.67 19.51 -8.61
C ASN A 110 14.50 18.87 -7.84
N LYS A 111 13.96 17.75 -8.34
CA LYS A 111 12.89 17.02 -7.64
C LYS A 111 13.41 16.39 -6.35
N LEU A 112 14.61 15.82 -6.38
CA LEU A 112 15.27 15.26 -5.20
C LEU A 112 15.50 16.32 -4.13
N PHE A 113 15.99 17.51 -4.52
CA PHE A 113 16.16 18.64 -3.61
C PHE A 113 14.82 19.03 -2.96
N LYS A 114 13.75 19.19 -3.75
CA LYS A 114 12.41 19.50 -3.22
C LYS A 114 11.93 18.45 -2.21
N ILE A 115 12.07 17.15 -2.51
CA ILE A 115 11.71 16.08 -1.59
C ILE A 115 12.53 16.17 -0.30
N LYS A 116 13.85 16.35 -0.39
CA LYS A 116 14.72 16.52 0.77
C LYS A 116 14.30 17.69 1.64
N SER A 117 14.13 18.89 1.06
CA SER A 117 13.68 20.07 1.79
C SER A 117 12.35 19.82 2.49
N LYS A 118 11.41 19.17 1.81
CA LYS A 118 10.09 18.87 2.34
C LYS A 118 10.11 17.86 3.49
N VAL A 119 10.93 16.82 3.41
CA VAL A 119 11.14 15.84 4.50
C VAL A 119 11.78 16.48 5.75
N LEU A 120 12.59 17.52 5.55
CA LEU A 120 13.20 18.27 6.65
C LEU A 120 12.20 19.25 7.30
N LEU A 121 11.33 19.87 6.51
CA LEU A 121 10.34 20.86 6.98
C LEU A 121 9.05 20.22 7.51
N ALA A 122 8.67 19.07 6.96
CA ALA A 122 7.47 18.34 7.30
C ALA A 122 7.79 16.87 7.56
N ARG A 123 7.12 16.30 8.56
CA ARG A 123 7.37 14.93 8.97
C ARG A 123 6.96 13.93 7.89
N PHE A 124 7.92 13.18 7.37
CA PHE A 124 7.67 12.04 6.47
C PHE A 124 7.24 10.79 7.25
N LEU A 125 6.39 9.96 6.62
CA LEU A 125 5.93 8.69 7.20
C LEU A 125 6.14 7.53 6.20
N PRO A 126 6.93 6.49 6.56
CA PRO A 126 7.24 5.33 5.71
C PRO A 126 6.05 4.38 5.53
N ASN A 127 5.01 4.91 4.90
CA ASN A 127 3.76 4.25 4.57
C ASN A 127 3.62 4.17 3.04
N HIS A 128 2.95 3.12 2.56
CA HIS A 128 2.76 2.85 1.15
C HIS A 128 2.06 4.01 0.42
N THR A 129 0.93 4.49 0.94
CA THR A 129 0.18 5.62 0.32
C THR A 129 1.05 6.87 0.24
N PHE A 130 1.89 7.11 1.24
CA PHE A 130 2.84 8.21 1.21
C PHE A 130 3.87 8.06 0.09
N HIS A 131 4.44 6.86 -0.06
CA HIS A 131 5.35 6.55 -1.16
C HIS A 131 4.66 6.77 -2.52
N VAL A 132 3.44 6.26 -2.68
CA VAL A 132 2.64 6.42 -3.90
C VAL A 132 2.49 7.90 -4.24
N PHE A 133 2.10 8.78 -3.31
CA PHE A 133 1.86 10.17 -3.66
C PHE A 133 3.13 11.00 -3.87
N ASN A 134 4.18 10.73 -3.10
CA ASN A 134 5.28 11.68 -2.95
C ASN A 134 6.61 11.24 -3.55
N ILE A 135 6.80 9.93 -3.75
CA ILE A 135 8.09 9.34 -4.15
C ILE A 135 8.00 8.62 -5.48
N PHE A 136 6.89 7.90 -5.72
CA PHE A 136 6.76 6.93 -6.80
C PHE A 136 6.93 7.53 -8.21
N LYS A 137 7.59 6.74 -9.06
CA LYS A 137 7.64 6.85 -10.52
C LYS A 137 7.41 5.44 -11.07
N ARG A 138 6.64 5.31 -12.15
CA ARG A 138 5.94 4.07 -12.52
C ARG A 138 6.82 2.83 -12.76
N SER A 139 8.09 3.00 -13.13
CA SER A 139 9.25 2.10 -12.98
C SER A 139 10.28 2.45 -14.09
N ASP A 140 11.44 1.79 -14.11
CA ASP A 140 12.41 1.90 -15.21
C ASP A 140 11.92 1.28 -16.54
N ARG A 141 10.85 0.48 -16.52
CA ARG A 141 10.25 -0.14 -17.73
C ARG A 141 9.06 0.64 -18.31
N ASP A 142 8.54 1.63 -17.57
CA ASP A 142 7.39 2.43 -18.00
C ASP A 142 7.55 3.90 -17.60
N ILE A 143 7.83 4.73 -18.60
CA ILE A 143 8.13 6.16 -18.48
C ILE A 143 6.84 6.99 -18.32
N SER A 144 5.65 6.38 -18.42
CA SER A 144 4.41 7.13 -18.24
C SER A 144 4.33 7.75 -16.84
N PHE A 145 4.09 9.06 -16.79
CA PHE A 145 3.94 9.78 -15.53
C PHE A 145 2.82 9.16 -14.72
N GLN A 146 3.03 9.11 -13.41
CA GLN A 146 1.98 8.79 -12.46
C GLN A 146 0.78 9.71 -12.73
N THR A 147 -0.36 9.12 -13.10
CA THR A 147 -1.62 9.84 -13.25
C THR A 147 -2.41 9.76 -11.95
N LEU A 148 -3.33 10.69 -11.75
CA LEU A 148 -4.30 10.67 -10.65
C LEU A 148 -5.01 9.30 -10.56
N LYS A 149 -5.41 8.73 -11.70
CA LYS A 149 -6.03 7.39 -11.76
C LYS A 149 -5.11 6.31 -11.20
N THR A 150 -3.84 6.30 -11.61
CA THR A 150 -2.87 5.31 -11.10
C THR A 150 -2.54 5.52 -9.63
N MET A 151 -2.53 6.76 -9.13
CA MET A 151 -2.39 7.03 -7.69
C MET A 151 -3.57 6.47 -6.91
N ASP A 152 -4.79 6.67 -7.41
CA ASP A 152 -6.01 6.20 -6.75
C ASP A 152 -6.13 4.67 -6.76
N GLU A 153 -5.62 4.03 -7.83
CA GLU A 153 -5.56 2.56 -7.93
C GLU A 153 -4.44 1.96 -7.07
N CYS A 154 -3.29 2.65 -6.93
CA CYS A 154 -2.11 2.14 -6.21
C CYS A 154 -2.12 2.45 -4.70
N ARG A 155 -2.76 3.54 -4.26
CA ARG A 155 -2.96 3.73 -2.81
C ARG A 155 -3.80 2.59 -2.23
N ILE A 156 -3.68 2.36 -0.93
CA ILE A 156 -4.63 1.46 -0.27
C ILE A 156 -5.96 2.20 -0.11
N GLY A 157 -6.93 1.80 -0.94
CA GLY A 157 -8.31 2.25 -0.85
C GLY A 157 -9.08 1.48 0.22
N TRP A 158 -10.15 2.09 0.74
CA TRP A 158 -11.04 1.43 1.68
C TRP A 158 -12.48 1.88 1.48
N GLY A 159 -13.42 1.07 1.95
CA GLY A 159 -14.82 1.45 1.95
C GLY A 159 -15.71 0.40 2.60
N LYS A 160 -17.01 0.73 2.68
CA LYS A 160 -18.02 -0.14 3.27
C LYS A 160 -18.72 -0.95 2.18
N VAL A 161 -18.81 -2.27 2.36
CA VAL A 161 -19.52 -3.15 1.44
C VAL A 161 -21.02 -2.83 1.49
N ILE A 162 -21.59 -2.45 0.35
CA ILE A 162 -23.03 -2.16 0.24
C ILE A 162 -23.79 -3.31 -0.43
N GLN A 163 -23.14 -4.06 -1.31
CA GLN A 163 -23.75 -5.16 -2.04
C GLN A 163 -22.73 -6.23 -2.38
N ILE A 164 -23.16 -7.49 -2.28
CA ILE A 164 -22.38 -8.66 -2.70
C ILE A 164 -23.18 -9.35 -3.80
N TYR A 165 -22.58 -9.49 -4.99
CA TYR A 165 -23.20 -10.24 -6.06
C TYR A 165 -23.04 -11.74 -5.78
N LYS A 166 -24.16 -12.46 -5.63
CA LYS A 166 -24.17 -13.92 -5.39
C LYS A 166 -23.96 -14.73 -6.68
N SER A 167 -23.58 -14.11 -7.80
CA SER A 167 -23.35 -14.79 -9.08
C SER A 167 -21.88 -15.23 -9.22
N LYS A 168 -21.58 -16.03 -10.26
CA LYS A 168 -20.23 -16.52 -10.59
C LYS A 168 -19.16 -15.42 -10.67
N ILE A 169 -19.57 -14.16 -10.85
CA ILE A 169 -18.68 -13.00 -10.83
C ILE A 169 -18.54 -12.49 -9.40
N LYS A 170 -17.40 -12.82 -8.83
CA LYS A 170 -16.96 -12.55 -7.45
C LYS A 170 -16.56 -11.09 -7.24
N ASN A 171 -17.50 -10.20 -7.54
CA ASN A 171 -17.36 -8.77 -7.31
C ASN A 171 -18.24 -8.34 -6.15
N ILE A 172 -17.83 -7.27 -5.47
CA ILE A 172 -18.63 -6.59 -4.47
C ILE A 172 -18.72 -5.10 -4.83
N VAL A 173 -19.80 -4.45 -4.40
CA VAL A 173 -19.93 -3.01 -4.49
C VAL A 173 -19.56 -2.40 -3.15
N VAL A 174 -18.66 -1.41 -3.18
CA VAL A 174 -18.13 -0.74 -2.01
C VAL A 174 -18.43 0.76 -2.12
N LYS A 175 -18.97 1.35 -1.06
CA LYS A 175 -19.05 2.80 -0.91
C LYS A 175 -17.70 3.32 -0.39
N THR A 176 -17.00 4.09 -1.21
CA THR A 176 -15.61 4.53 -0.99
C THR A 176 -15.43 5.96 -1.49
N LYS A 177 -14.25 6.56 -1.32
CA LYS A 177 -13.86 7.85 -1.90
C LYS A 177 -12.76 7.62 -2.94
N SER A 178 -12.76 8.42 -4.01
CA SER A 178 -11.69 8.45 -5.01
C SER A 178 -10.83 9.69 -4.82
N LEU A 179 -9.57 9.65 -5.26
CA LEU A 179 -8.79 10.87 -5.39
C LEU A 179 -9.36 11.76 -6.52
N PHE A 180 -9.26 13.07 -6.30
CA PHE A 180 -9.43 14.08 -7.33
C PHE A 180 -8.42 15.20 -7.12
N THR A 181 -8.28 16.05 -8.13
CA THR A 181 -7.49 17.27 -8.05
C THR A 181 -8.44 18.46 -8.16
N ASP A 182 -8.30 19.45 -7.29
CA ASP A 182 -9.09 20.68 -7.35
C ASP A 182 -8.54 21.69 -8.39
N GLU A 183 -9.21 22.82 -8.51
CA GLU A 183 -8.84 23.93 -9.40
C GLU A 183 -7.44 24.51 -9.14
N ASN A 184 -6.90 24.33 -7.93
CA ASN A 184 -5.57 24.77 -7.53
C ASN A 184 -4.50 23.66 -7.69
N ASN A 185 -4.82 22.59 -8.41
CA ASN A 185 -3.98 21.41 -8.58
C ASN A 185 -3.64 20.67 -7.27
N ARG A 186 -4.46 20.82 -6.22
CA ARG A 186 -4.26 20.12 -4.94
C ARG A 186 -4.96 18.77 -4.96
N LEU A 187 -4.28 17.76 -4.45
CA LEU A 187 -4.80 16.40 -4.30
C LEU A 187 -5.80 16.34 -3.14
N ASN A 188 -6.94 15.68 -3.34
CA ASN A 188 -7.99 15.54 -2.34
C ASN A 188 -8.71 14.19 -2.45
N LEU A 189 -9.40 13.77 -1.39
CA LEU A 189 -10.39 12.68 -1.46
C LEU A 189 -11.77 13.27 -1.74
N GLY A 190 -12.42 12.77 -2.79
CA GLY A 190 -13.72 13.26 -3.24
C GLY A 190 -14.89 12.74 -2.41
N GLU A 191 -16.09 13.08 -2.87
CA GLU A 191 -17.32 12.60 -2.29
C GLU A 191 -17.47 11.07 -2.37
N PRO A 192 -18.25 10.45 -1.46
CA PRO A 192 -18.47 9.01 -1.51
C PRO A 192 -19.11 8.55 -2.83
N VAL A 193 -18.46 7.60 -3.49
CA VAL A 193 -18.90 6.94 -4.72
C VAL A 193 -19.07 5.43 -4.51
N LEU A 194 -19.83 4.80 -5.39
CA LEU A 194 -19.90 3.34 -5.47
C LEU A 194 -18.85 2.82 -6.45
N LYS A 195 -18.01 1.88 -6.01
CA LYS A 195 -17.05 1.17 -6.86
C LYS A 195 -17.30 -0.33 -6.82
N VAL A 196 -17.17 -0.98 -7.97
CA VAL A 196 -17.13 -2.43 -8.08
C VAL A 196 -15.71 -2.90 -7.86
N ILE A 197 -15.49 -3.74 -6.85
CA ILE A 197 -14.18 -4.26 -6.47
C ILE A 197 -14.17 -5.78 -6.66
N LYS A 198 -13.09 -6.30 -7.22
CA LYS A 198 -12.91 -7.75 -7.44
C LYS A 198 -12.47 -8.43 -6.16
N VAL A 199 -13.06 -9.57 -5.85
CA VAL A 199 -12.63 -10.45 -4.74
C VAL A 199 -11.78 -11.62 -5.25
N ASP A 200 -11.85 -11.90 -6.55
CA ASP A 200 -11.24 -13.07 -7.17
C ASP A 200 -9.91 -12.74 -7.86
N TYR A 201 -8.91 -13.55 -7.52
CA TYR A 201 -7.56 -13.53 -8.08
C TYR A 201 -7.40 -14.69 -9.06
N ARG A 202 -7.97 -14.54 -10.27
CA ARG A 202 -7.91 -15.54 -11.37
C ARG A 202 -8.41 -16.94 -10.96
N GLY A 203 -9.60 -17.00 -10.39
CA GLY A 203 -10.28 -18.20 -9.92
C GLY A 203 -10.06 -18.51 -8.44
N LYS A 204 -9.12 -17.83 -7.78
CA LYS A 204 -8.77 -18.05 -6.37
C LYS A 204 -9.34 -16.94 -5.49
N GLN A 205 -9.89 -17.32 -4.34
CA GLN A 205 -10.35 -16.40 -3.30
C GLN A 205 -9.76 -16.84 -1.96
N PHE A 206 -9.20 -15.89 -1.23
CA PHE A 206 -8.66 -16.12 0.12
C PHE A 206 -9.44 -15.36 1.21
N ILE A 207 -10.17 -14.29 0.85
CA ILE A 207 -11.06 -13.61 1.80
C ILE A 207 -12.38 -14.36 1.90
N ARG A 208 -12.73 -14.74 3.14
CA ARG A 208 -13.95 -15.48 3.49
C ARG A 208 -14.91 -14.58 4.27
N ASP A 209 -16.18 -14.99 4.34
CA ASP A 209 -17.20 -14.38 5.20
C ASP A 209 -17.38 -12.86 5.05
N LEU A 210 -17.23 -12.36 3.82
CA LEU A 210 -17.62 -10.99 3.48
C LEU A 210 -19.13 -10.83 3.53
N LYS A 211 -19.59 -9.77 4.19
CA LYS A 211 -21.00 -9.42 4.35
C LYS A 211 -21.23 -7.95 4.03
N THR A 212 -22.44 -7.62 3.59
CA THR A 212 -22.87 -6.23 3.52
C THR A 212 -22.69 -5.57 4.89
N GLY A 213 -22.10 -4.38 4.91
CA GLY A 213 -21.79 -3.65 6.13
C GLY A 213 -20.33 -3.77 6.60
N ASP A 214 -19.57 -4.76 6.11
CA ASP A 214 -18.14 -4.88 6.42
C ASP A 214 -17.35 -3.69 5.87
N TRP A 215 -16.29 -3.31 6.56
CA TRP A 215 -15.24 -2.45 6.01
C TRP A 215 -14.16 -3.30 5.37
N VAL A 216 -13.70 -2.89 4.20
CA VAL A 216 -12.68 -3.60 3.42
C VAL A 216 -11.63 -2.64 2.89
N SER A 217 -10.41 -3.12 2.73
CA SER A 217 -9.37 -2.47 1.94
C SER A 217 -9.27 -3.08 0.55
N PHE A 218 -8.75 -2.30 -0.40
CA PHE A 218 -8.47 -2.76 -1.75
C PHE A 218 -7.25 -2.07 -2.34
N HIS A 219 -6.60 -2.75 -3.28
CA HIS A 219 -5.42 -2.30 -3.99
C HIS A 219 -5.55 -2.74 -5.46
N TRP A 220 -5.36 -1.82 -6.40
CA TRP A 220 -5.56 -2.04 -7.84
C TRP A 220 -6.93 -2.66 -8.19
N GLY A 221 -7.99 -2.21 -7.50
CA GLY A 221 -9.36 -2.68 -7.74
C GLY A 221 -9.64 -4.11 -7.25
N MET A 222 -8.78 -4.68 -6.41
CA MET A 222 -8.92 -6.01 -5.82
C MET A 222 -8.93 -5.95 -4.29
N ILE A 223 -9.78 -6.73 -3.63
CA ILE A 223 -9.89 -6.75 -2.16
C ILE A 223 -8.64 -7.34 -1.52
N CYS A 224 -8.06 -6.60 -0.56
CA CYS A 224 -6.92 -7.05 0.21
C CYS A 224 -7.34 -7.69 1.53
N ASP A 225 -8.14 -7.00 2.35
CA ASP A 225 -8.54 -7.53 3.66
C ASP A 225 -9.85 -6.93 4.19
N LYS A 226 -10.42 -7.58 5.22
CA LYS A 226 -11.45 -6.98 6.08
C LYS A 226 -10.77 -6.07 7.11
N LEU A 227 -11.37 -4.91 7.37
CA LEU A 227 -10.84 -3.92 8.29
C LEU A 227 -11.70 -3.79 9.54
N THR A 228 -11.03 -3.58 10.67
CA THR A 228 -11.66 -3.04 11.88
C THR A 228 -11.90 -1.54 11.73
N LEU A 229 -12.80 -0.97 12.53
CA LEU A 229 -13.00 0.48 12.56
C LEU A 229 -11.74 1.27 12.95
N GLN A 230 -10.88 0.69 13.79
CA GLN A 230 -9.60 1.31 14.17
C GLN A 230 -8.64 1.37 12.98
N GLN A 231 -8.55 0.30 12.19
CA GLN A 231 -7.75 0.28 10.96
C GLN A 231 -8.28 1.25 9.91
N VAL A 232 -9.61 1.39 9.77
CA VAL A 232 -10.22 2.38 8.88
C VAL A 232 -9.82 3.81 9.28
N ARG A 233 -9.93 4.16 10.57
CA ARG A 233 -9.51 5.48 11.07
C ARG A 233 -8.02 5.74 10.87
N SER A 234 -7.20 4.72 11.09
CA SER A 234 -5.76 4.83 10.87
C SER A 234 -5.45 5.08 9.40
N LEU A 235 -5.99 4.26 8.50
CA LEU A 235 -5.78 4.38 7.06
C LEU A 235 -6.28 5.73 6.52
N GLU A 236 -7.42 6.21 6.99
CA GLU A 236 -7.93 7.56 6.68
C GLU A 236 -6.97 8.65 7.13
N SER A 237 -6.54 8.62 8.40
CA SER A 237 -5.59 9.59 8.95
C SER A 237 -4.25 9.59 8.20
N TYR A 238 -3.66 8.42 7.93
CA TYR A 238 -2.37 8.33 7.23
C TYR A 238 -2.48 8.69 5.75
N THR A 239 -3.62 8.39 5.10
CA THR A 239 -3.90 8.87 3.74
C THR A 239 -3.99 10.39 3.72
N GLN A 240 -4.67 11.01 4.69
CA GLN A 240 -4.76 12.47 4.77
C GLN A 240 -3.38 13.10 5.00
N LYS A 241 -2.57 12.58 5.91
CA LYS A 241 -1.18 13.05 6.11
C LYS A 241 -0.34 12.97 4.81
N ALA A 242 -0.53 11.92 4.02
CA ALA A 242 0.14 11.78 2.73
C ALA A 242 -0.34 12.80 1.68
N ILE A 243 -1.63 13.14 1.69
CA ILE A 243 -2.24 14.19 0.85
C ILE A 243 -1.76 15.57 1.28
N ASP A 244 -1.78 15.86 2.58
CA ASP A 244 -1.32 17.14 3.14
C ASP A 244 0.16 17.34 2.80
N PHE A 245 0.96 16.27 2.93
CA PHE A 245 2.33 16.31 2.47
C PHE A 245 2.36 16.54 0.96
N TYR A 246 1.63 15.83 0.10
CA TYR A 246 1.63 16.11 -1.35
C TYR A 246 1.38 17.59 -1.67
N ASN A 247 0.41 18.20 -1.00
CA ASN A 247 -0.05 19.58 -1.20
C ASN A 247 0.82 20.67 -0.56
N PHE A 248 1.82 20.31 0.25
CA PHE A 248 2.72 21.24 0.94
C PHE A 248 3.76 21.87 0.01
#